data_AF-A0AAD4KZC4-F1
#
_entry.id   AF-A0AAD4KZC4-F1
#
_cell.length_a   1.000
_cell.length_b   1.000
_cell.length_c   1.000
_cell.angle_alpha   90.00
_cell.angle_beta   90.00
_cell.angle_gamma   90.00
#
_symmetry.space_group_name_H-M   'P 1'
#
loop_
_entity.id
_entity.type
_entity.pdbx_description
1 polymer ?
#
loop_
_entity_poly.entity_id
_entity_poly.type
_entity_poly.pdbx_seq_one_letter_code
_entity_poly.pdbx_strand_id
1 'polypeptide(L)'
;MELRSVFPILSVIGFYLLWVVMAQNGTIDALDLVSKIGEYPNGRPLKTSYVGIPVVDSSISTLVAFTDSLTGGGDVACRLVMIDVVSTLQTAGLWVIVESVRNGAGPLRIVLSSLWPLLWNGIGAGFILPIYYYVNLIGKNSHKKQVPRLKHAKAFLFTSIVALFLPAIFVLPPIEVPRSAEDNQTIAALFQITPLIAAVLQTVIPLFMASKPGAGRDEEKILLRRAYLFSAVFSATGHIYSLLTSIFSNDPAVTWYKVYFPSPSDVVPDSEWTIREGSLLFIKYDFIIINISSAIWLYLSLKPYLNMKTAFEKGSTMFLIILSTLAVGPGACVSWGLRLREDWIL
;
A
#
# COMPACT_ATOMS: atom_id res chain seq x y z
N MET A 1 -11.24 -26.70 1.09
CA MET A 1 -10.96 -25.36 1.64
C MET A 1 -11.45 -24.32 0.65
N GLU A 2 -12.31 -23.38 1.04
CA GLU A 2 -12.68 -22.28 0.15
C GLU A 2 -11.44 -21.41 -0.12
N LEU A 3 -11.24 -20.95 -1.35
CA LEU A 3 -10.04 -20.17 -1.73
C LEU A 3 -9.87 -18.89 -0.87
N ARG A 4 -10.97 -18.38 -0.29
CA ARG A 4 -10.96 -17.24 0.64
C ARG A 4 -10.24 -17.54 1.96
N SER A 5 -10.20 -18.80 2.40
CA SER A 5 -9.50 -19.21 3.64
C SER A 5 -7.97 -19.11 3.53
N VAL A 6 -7.43 -18.88 2.33
CA VAL A 6 -5.99 -18.63 2.13
C VAL A 6 -5.56 -17.31 2.78
N PHE A 7 -6.45 -16.31 2.88
CA PHE A 7 -6.09 -15.00 3.41
C PHE A 7 -5.67 -15.01 4.88
N PRO A 8 -6.41 -15.62 5.83
CA PRO A 8 -5.92 -15.79 7.21
C PRO A 8 -4.57 -16.50 7.29
N ILE A 9 -4.32 -17.49 6.43
CA ILE A 9 -3.04 -18.22 6.40
C ILE A 9 -1.92 -17.28 5.94
N LEU A 10 -2.12 -16.52 4.86
CA LEU A 10 -1.17 -15.51 4.39
C LEU A 10 -0.94 -14.42 5.43
N SER A 11 -1.95 -14.05 6.21
CA SER A 11 -1.82 -13.11 7.32
C SER A 11 -0.91 -13.65 8.42
N VAL A 12 -1.09 -14.90 8.86
CA VAL A 12 -0.22 -15.53 9.86
C VAL A 12 1.22 -15.66 9.35
N ILE A 13 1.40 -16.06 8.09
CA ILE A 13 2.72 -16.11 7.45
C ILE A 13 3.33 -14.70 7.40
N GLY A 14 2.56 -13.69 7.00
CA GLY A 14 2.97 -12.30 6.97
C GLY A 14 3.41 -11.81 8.35
N PHE A 15 2.62 -12.04 9.40
CA PHE A 15 3.00 -11.68 10.77
C PHE A 15 4.32 -12.31 11.19
N TYR A 16 4.50 -13.61 10.91
CA TYR A 16 5.75 -14.30 11.21
C TYR A 16 6.95 -13.69 10.47
N LEU A 17 6.85 -13.55 9.15
CA LEU A 17 7.94 -13.05 8.31
C LEU A 17 8.28 -11.59 8.59
N LEU A 18 7.30 -10.79 8.99
CA LEU A 18 7.47 -9.36 9.29
C LEU A 18 7.99 -9.14 10.71
N TRP A 19 7.31 -9.68 11.72
CA TRP A 19 7.60 -9.32 13.12
C TRP A 19 8.50 -10.32 13.82
N VAL A 20 8.30 -11.62 13.62
CA VAL A 20 9.11 -12.65 14.31
C VAL A 20 10.54 -12.64 13.76
N VAL A 21 10.72 -12.57 12.44
CA VAL A 21 12.05 -12.49 11.83
C VAL A 21 12.78 -11.20 12.23
N MET A 22 12.07 -10.07 12.26
CA MET A 22 12.62 -8.77 12.67
C MET A 22 12.97 -8.72 14.16
N ALA A 23 12.26 -9.48 15.01
CA ALA A 23 12.66 -9.68 16.40
C ALA A 23 13.93 -10.54 16.49
N GLN A 24 13.96 -11.66 15.75
CA GLN A 24 15.08 -12.62 15.78
C GLN A 24 16.41 -12.04 15.28
N ASN A 25 16.37 -11.07 14.37
CA ASN A 25 17.58 -10.43 13.83
C ASN A 25 17.98 -9.13 14.57
N GLY A 26 17.32 -8.79 15.69
CA GLY A 26 17.65 -7.63 16.52
C GLY A 26 17.15 -6.28 16.01
N THR A 27 16.42 -6.24 14.90
CA THR A 27 15.96 -4.97 14.29
C THR A 27 14.93 -4.26 15.17
N ILE A 28 14.04 -5.00 15.85
CA ILE A 28 13.06 -4.40 16.77
C ILE A 28 13.78 -3.68 17.91
N ASP A 29 14.77 -4.34 18.53
CA ASP A 29 15.52 -3.77 19.64
C ASP A 29 16.32 -2.54 19.20
N ALA A 30 16.92 -2.59 18.00
CA ALA A 30 17.63 -1.46 17.42
C ALA A 30 16.71 -0.25 17.16
N LEU A 31 15.49 -0.47 16.65
CA LEU A 31 14.52 0.60 16.44
C LEU A 31 14.01 1.21 17.75
N ASP A 32 13.75 0.39 18.76
CA ASP A 32 13.36 0.85 20.10
C ASP A 32 14.48 1.70 20.73
N LEU A 33 15.73 1.24 20.61
CA LEU A 33 16.91 1.97 21.09
C LEU A 33 17.05 3.34 20.41
N VAL A 34 17.00 3.38 19.08
CA VAL A 34 17.12 4.64 18.31
C VAL A 34 15.96 5.58 18.61
N SER A 35 14.74 5.06 18.79
CA SER A 35 13.56 5.88 19.16
C SER A 35 13.71 6.51 20.55
N LYS A 36 14.42 5.84 21.48
CA LYS A 36 14.69 6.34 22.84
C LYS A 36 15.83 7.34 22.89
N ILE A 37 16.92 7.07 22.16
CA ILE A 37 18.12 7.92 22.15
C ILE A 37 17.92 9.15 21.26
N GLY A 38 17.14 9.03 20.19
CA GLY A 38 16.96 10.09 19.19
C GLY A 38 18.12 10.22 18.21
N GLU A 39 18.90 9.17 18.03
CA GLU A 39 20.06 9.15 17.15
C GLU A 39 20.30 7.74 16.60
N TYR A 40 20.58 7.63 15.30
CA TYR A 40 20.98 6.38 14.66
C TYR A 40 22.43 6.01 15.04
N PRO A 41 22.83 4.73 14.94
CA PRO A 41 24.20 4.31 15.26
C PRO A 41 25.30 5.04 14.47
N ASN A 42 24.99 5.54 13.28
CA ASN A 42 25.90 6.30 12.42
C ASN A 42 25.96 7.80 12.74
N GLY A 43 25.34 8.24 13.85
CA GLY A 43 25.32 9.63 14.31
C GLY A 43 24.25 10.52 13.64
N ARG A 44 23.40 9.96 12.76
CA ARG A 44 22.30 10.73 12.16
C ARG A 44 21.22 10.99 13.22
N PRO A 45 20.72 12.22 13.38
CA PRO A 45 19.66 12.50 14.35
C PRO A 45 18.32 11.90 13.92
N LEU A 46 17.53 11.47 14.90
CA LEU A 46 16.12 11.10 14.75
C LEU A 46 15.25 12.08 15.55
N LYS A 47 14.26 12.66 14.87
CA LYS A 47 13.22 13.47 15.48
C LYS A 47 12.34 12.60 16.37
N THR A 48 12.32 12.90 17.66
CA THR A 48 11.57 12.14 18.67
C THR A 48 10.33 12.83 19.18
N SER A 49 10.07 14.08 18.76
CA SER A 49 8.86 14.80 19.13
C SER A 49 8.14 15.35 17.91
N TYR A 50 6.83 15.06 17.84
CA TYR A 50 5.96 15.43 16.73
C TYR A 50 4.73 16.20 17.22
N VAL A 51 4.02 15.65 18.20
CA VAL A 51 2.81 16.24 18.78
C VAL A 51 2.96 16.58 20.26
N GLY A 52 4.10 16.22 20.89
CA GLY A 52 4.40 16.52 22.28
C GLY A 52 3.77 15.57 23.30
N ILE A 53 3.19 14.45 22.85
CA ILE A 53 2.59 13.42 23.71
C ILE A 53 3.54 12.20 23.72
N PRO A 54 4.24 11.90 24.82
CA PRO A 54 5.35 10.94 24.81
C PRO A 54 5.04 9.56 24.22
N VAL A 55 3.87 8.98 24.55
CA VAL A 55 3.47 7.65 24.04
C VAL A 55 3.21 7.69 22.54
N VAL A 56 2.58 8.76 22.05
CA VAL A 56 2.27 8.94 20.62
C VAL A 56 3.55 9.24 19.85
N ASP A 57 4.36 10.15 20.37
CA ASP A 57 5.63 10.54 19.79
C ASP A 57 6.60 9.34 19.71
N SER A 58 6.66 8.48 20.72
CA SER A 58 7.47 7.26 20.67
C SER A 58 7.02 6.32 19.53
N SER A 59 5.72 6.11 19.37
CA SER A 59 5.20 5.26 18.29
C SER A 59 5.46 5.85 16.90
N ILE A 60 5.27 7.17 16.74
CA ILE A 60 5.58 7.87 15.49
C ILE A 60 7.09 7.80 15.21
N SER A 61 7.93 8.00 16.23
CA SER A 61 9.39 7.97 16.09
C SER A 61 9.88 6.61 15.63
N THR A 62 9.35 5.51 16.16
CA THR A 62 9.69 4.16 15.69
C THR A 62 9.30 3.94 14.23
N LEU A 63 8.09 4.37 13.85
CA LEU A 63 7.61 4.24 12.48
C LEU A 63 8.40 5.12 11.49
N VAL A 64 8.78 6.33 11.92
CA VAL A 64 9.65 7.20 11.16
C VAL A 64 11.06 6.66 11.11
N ALA A 65 11.59 6.07 12.18
CA ALA A 65 12.93 5.49 12.20
C ALA A 65 13.05 4.37 11.15
N PHE A 66 12.03 3.51 11.09
CA PHE A 66 11.88 2.49 10.05
C PHE A 66 11.81 3.12 8.65
N THR A 67 10.90 4.07 8.44
CA THR A 67 10.65 4.67 7.12
C THR A 67 11.86 5.50 6.62
N ASP A 68 12.49 6.28 7.49
CA ASP A 68 13.66 7.12 7.19
C ASP A 68 14.89 6.26 6.87
N SER A 69 15.04 5.07 7.48
CA SER A 69 16.11 4.14 7.12
C SER A 69 16.03 3.66 5.66
N LEU A 70 14.81 3.57 5.11
CA LEU A 70 14.55 3.11 3.75
C LEU A 70 14.47 4.24 2.72
N THR A 71 14.12 5.45 3.16
CA THR A 71 13.91 6.61 2.28
C THR A 71 15.04 7.64 2.36
N GLY A 72 15.64 7.83 3.52
CA GLY A 72 16.66 8.86 3.76
C GLY A 72 18.10 8.40 3.61
N GLY A 73 18.37 7.09 3.53
CA GLY A 73 19.72 6.50 3.71
C GLY A 73 20.62 6.43 2.47
N GLY A 74 20.26 7.06 1.34
CA GLY A 74 21.05 7.04 0.10
C GLY A 74 21.13 5.69 -0.63
N ASP A 75 20.66 4.60 0.00
CA ASP A 75 20.61 3.27 -0.61
C ASP A 75 19.51 3.20 -1.67
N VAL A 76 19.94 3.08 -2.93
CA VAL A 76 19.04 3.06 -4.09
C VAL A 76 18.15 1.82 -4.06
N ALA A 77 18.65 0.65 -3.64
CA ALA A 77 17.87 -0.58 -3.64
C ALA A 77 16.70 -0.53 -2.64
N CYS A 78 16.93 0.02 -1.44
CA CYS A 78 15.90 0.28 -0.44
C CYS A 78 14.81 1.21 -0.98
N ARG A 79 15.24 2.27 -1.68
CA ARG A 79 14.32 3.24 -2.27
C ARG A 79 13.47 2.64 -3.38
N LEU A 80 14.05 1.82 -4.27
CA LEU A 80 13.30 1.20 -5.37
C LEU A 80 12.20 0.28 -4.84
N VAL A 81 12.48 -0.59 -3.86
CA VAL A 81 11.42 -1.44 -3.30
C VAL A 81 10.34 -0.62 -2.58
N MET A 82 10.73 0.48 -1.91
CA MET A 82 9.78 1.39 -1.28
C MET A 82 8.88 2.10 -2.30
N ILE A 83 9.43 2.54 -3.44
CA ILE A 83 8.63 3.14 -4.53
C ILE A 83 7.55 2.16 -5.00
N ASP A 84 7.93 0.90 -5.23
CA ASP A 84 6.99 -0.14 -5.66
C ASP A 84 5.89 -0.39 -4.62
N VAL A 85 6.29 -0.63 -3.37
CA VAL A 85 5.38 -0.91 -2.25
C VAL A 85 4.46 0.27 -1.96
N VAL A 86 5.01 1.48 -1.82
CA VAL A 86 4.22 2.69 -1.55
C VAL A 86 3.24 2.97 -2.69
N SER A 87 3.68 2.86 -3.95
CA SER A 87 2.79 3.09 -5.10
C SER A 87 1.60 2.13 -5.12
N THR A 88 1.84 0.87 -4.72
CA THR A 88 0.82 -0.16 -4.54
C THR A 88 -0.11 0.14 -3.37
N LEU A 89 0.43 0.46 -2.19
CA LEU A 89 -0.37 0.66 -0.97
C LEU A 89 -1.22 1.94 -0.99
N GLN A 90 -0.74 3.00 -1.63
CA GLN A 90 -1.52 4.22 -1.83
C GLN A 90 -2.69 3.98 -2.79
N THR A 91 -2.46 3.15 -3.81
CA THR A 91 -3.51 2.63 -4.68
C THR A 91 -4.49 1.73 -3.91
N ALA A 92 -4.01 0.90 -2.98
CA ALA A 92 -4.86 0.11 -2.10
C ALA A 92 -5.73 0.95 -1.16
N GLY A 93 -5.23 2.10 -0.70
CA GLY A 93 -6.01 3.08 0.06
C GLY A 93 -7.26 3.55 -0.69
N LEU A 94 -7.16 3.77 -2.00
CA LEU A 94 -8.32 4.08 -2.84
C LEU A 94 -9.31 2.91 -2.88
N TRP A 95 -8.85 1.67 -3.00
CA TRP A 95 -9.74 0.50 -3.02
C TRP A 95 -10.57 0.39 -1.74
N VAL A 96 -9.94 0.58 -0.58
CA VAL A 96 -10.62 0.57 0.72
C VAL A 96 -11.73 1.62 0.77
N ILE A 97 -11.42 2.84 0.35
CA ILE A 97 -12.37 3.95 0.35
C ILE A 97 -13.54 3.67 -0.62
N VAL A 98 -13.24 3.23 -1.85
CA VAL A 98 -14.28 2.90 -2.85
C VAL A 98 -15.18 1.78 -2.35
N GLU A 99 -14.62 0.69 -1.83
CA GLU A 99 -15.39 -0.45 -1.35
C GLU A 99 -16.21 -0.09 -0.09
N SER A 100 -15.70 0.78 0.78
CA SER A 100 -16.48 1.33 1.91
C SER A 100 -17.72 2.08 1.40
N VAL A 101 -17.54 3.02 0.46
CA VAL A 101 -18.65 3.77 -0.14
C VAL A 101 -19.61 2.85 -0.90
N ARG A 102 -19.10 1.89 -1.68
CA ARG A 102 -19.90 0.88 -2.41
C ARG A 102 -20.80 0.09 -1.49
N ASN A 103 -20.30 -0.25 -0.30
CA ASN A 103 -21.04 -0.99 0.72
C ASN A 103 -22.08 -0.13 1.45
N GLY A 104 -22.30 1.12 1.04
CA GLY A 104 -23.26 2.03 1.63
C GLY A 104 -22.80 2.60 2.98
N ALA A 105 -21.49 2.70 3.20
CA ALA A 105 -20.95 3.32 4.40
C ALA A 105 -21.40 4.78 4.51
N GLY A 106 -21.89 5.17 5.70
CA GLY A 106 -22.07 6.58 6.04
C GLY A 106 -20.73 7.26 6.37
N PRO A 107 -20.73 8.59 6.59
CA PRO A 107 -19.54 9.40 6.88
C PRO A 107 -18.55 8.76 7.86
N LEU A 108 -19.02 8.38 9.05
CA LEU A 108 -18.18 7.78 10.08
C LEU A 108 -17.54 6.46 9.62
N ARG A 109 -18.28 5.60 8.90
CA ARG A 109 -17.76 4.32 8.41
C ARG A 109 -16.75 4.49 7.28
N ILE A 110 -16.88 5.55 6.47
CA ILE A 110 -15.85 5.92 5.48
C ILE A 110 -14.57 6.31 6.23
N VAL A 111 -14.66 7.19 7.23
CA VAL A 111 -13.50 7.58 8.06
C VAL A 111 -12.88 6.36 8.75
N LEU A 112 -13.69 5.52 9.40
CA LEU A 112 -13.21 4.29 10.06
C LEU A 112 -12.58 3.29 9.08
N SER A 113 -12.91 3.33 7.78
CA SER A 113 -12.25 2.47 6.80
C SER A 113 -10.76 2.80 6.65
N SER A 114 -10.33 4.02 7.01
CA SER A 114 -8.91 4.39 7.06
C SER A 114 -8.12 3.61 8.11
N LEU A 115 -8.77 2.92 9.06
CA LEU A 115 -8.06 2.06 10.01
C LEU A 115 -7.29 0.95 9.30
N TRP A 116 -7.79 0.41 8.18
CA TRP A 116 -7.06 -0.59 7.40
C TRP A 116 -5.71 -0.06 6.91
N PRO A 117 -5.66 1.08 6.18
CA PRO A 117 -4.40 1.67 5.77
C PRO A 117 -3.51 2.20 6.87
N LEU A 118 -4.07 2.74 7.95
CA LEU A 118 -3.28 3.13 9.11
C LEU A 118 -2.61 1.90 9.77
N LEU A 119 -3.34 0.79 9.88
CA LEU A 119 -2.81 -0.46 10.43
C LEU A 119 -1.72 -1.05 9.55
N TRP A 120 -1.87 -1.07 8.22
CA TRP A 120 -0.79 -1.61 7.38
C TRP A 120 0.42 -0.70 7.27
N ASN A 121 0.23 0.61 7.41
CA ASN A 121 1.35 1.55 7.50
C ASN A 121 2.16 1.31 8.78
N GLY A 122 1.49 1.06 9.91
CA GLY A 122 2.15 0.85 11.21
C GLY A 122 2.63 -0.58 11.48
N ILE A 123 1.93 -1.59 10.98
CA ILE A 123 2.14 -3.02 11.33
C ILE A 123 2.63 -3.83 10.12
N GLY A 124 2.61 -3.28 8.91
CA GLY A 124 2.99 -3.97 7.68
C GLY A 124 1.82 -4.55 6.91
N ALA A 125 1.86 -4.43 5.58
CA ALA A 125 0.72 -4.72 4.73
C ALA A 125 0.54 -6.22 4.44
N GLY A 126 1.60 -7.00 4.47
CA GLY A 126 1.58 -8.44 4.28
C GLY A 126 0.81 -9.14 5.39
N PHE A 127 0.77 -8.55 6.58
CA PHE A 127 -0.09 -9.02 7.66
C PHE A 127 -1.54 -8.54 7.49
N ILE A 128 -1.74 -7.24 7.26
CA ILE A 128 -3.05 -6.58 7.36
C ILE A 128 -3.91 -6.71 6.08
N LEU A 129 -3.32 -6.60 4.88
CA LEU A 129 -4.09 -6.68 3.62
C LEU A 129 -4.83 -8.01 3.43
N PRO A 130 -4.23 -9.19 3.72
CA PRO A 130 -4.98 -10.44 3.64
C PRO A 130 -6.21 -10.43 4.56
N ILE A 131 -6.10 -9.89 5.78
CA ILE A 131 -7.25 -9.75 6.69
C ILE A 131 -8.31 -8.85 6.06
N TYR A 132 -7.91 -7.69 5.54
CA TYR A 132 -8.84 -6.78 4.85
C TYR A 132 -9.53 -7.48 3.67
N TYR A 133 -8.80 -8.19 2.81
CA TYR A 133 -9.36 -8.92 1.67
C TYR A 133 -10.34 -10.02 2.10
N TYR A 134 -10.02 -10.75 3.16
CA TYR A 134 -10.92 -11.74 3.73
C TYR A 134 -12.24 -11.09 4.19
N VAL A 135 -12.14 -10.03 5.02
CA VAL A 135 -13.29 -9.29 5.55
C VAL A 135 -14.12 -8.68 4.42
N ASN A 136 -13.47 -8.08 3.42
CA ASN A 136 -14.11 -7.51 2.24
C ASN A 136 -14.92 -8.57 1.48
N LEU A 137 -14.38 -9.78 1.28
CA LEU A 137 -15.03 -10.84 0.51
C LEU A 137 -16.18 -11.53 1.26
N ILE A 138 -16.09 -11.69 2.58
CA ILE A 138 -17.16 -12.30 3.40
C ILE A 138 -18.26 -11.30 3.79
N GLY A 139 -18.02 -10.00 3.61
CA GLY A 139 -18.99 -8.97 3.93
C GLY A 139 -20.32 -9.18 3.19
N LYS A 140 -21.45 -8.93 3.87
CA LYS A 140 -22.82 -9.13 3.34
C LYS A 140 -23.08 -8.41 2.01
N ASN A 141 -22.30 -7.39 1.69
CA ASN A 141 -22.43 -6.55 0.51
C ASN A 141 -21.32 -6.79 -0.55
N SER A 142 -20.42 -7.76 -0.35
CA SER A 142 -19.25 -7.99 -1.20
C SER A 142 -19.58 -8.32 -2.67
N HIS A 143 -20.81 -8.79 -2.92
CA HIS A 143 -21.33 -9.10 -4.25
C HIS A 143 -22.39 -8.12 -4.74
N LYS A 144 -22.65 -7.02 -4.02
CA LYS A 144 -23.59 -6.01 -4.49
C LYS A 144 -23.02 -5.29 -5.70
N LYS A 145 -23.75 -5.39 -6.82
CA LYS A 145 -23.55 -4.65 -8.07
C LYS A 145 -23.96 -3.19 -7.92
N GLN A 146 -23.49 -2.51 -6.86
CA GLN A 146 -23.80 -1.10 -6.62
C GLN A 146 -22.65 -0.25 -7.11
N VAL A 147 -22.95 0.78 -7.88
CA VAL A 147 -21.99 1.83 -8.23
C VAL A 147 -22.09 2.92 -7.15
N PRO A 148 -20.96 3.46 -6.65
CA PRO A 148 -20.98 4.61 -5.76
C PRO A 148 -21.78 5.78 -6.34
N ARG A 149 -22.58 6.44 -5.50
CA ARG A 149 -23.38 7.60 -5.91
C ARG A 149 -22.51 8.69 -6.53
N LEU A 150 -23.05 9.42 -7.51
CA LEU A 150 -22.35 10.42 -8.30
C LEU A 150 -21.47 11.40 -7.51
N LYS A 151 -21.96 11.90 -6.37
CA LYS A 151 -21.19 12.85 -5.53
C LYS A 151 -19.87 12.25 -5.02
N HIS A 152 -19.89 10.97 -4.62
CA HIS A 152 -18.67 10.26 -4.23
C HIS A 152 -17.81 9.90 -5.43
N ALA A 153 -18.43 9.49 -6.54
CA ALA A 153 -17.72 9.17 -7.78
C ALA A 153 -16.87 10.36 -8.29
N LYS A 154 -17.42 11.59 -8.21
CA LYS A 154 -16.72 12.84 -8.53
C LYS A 154 -15.54 13.12 -7.60
N ALA A 155 -15.63 12.72 -6.34
CA ALA A 155 -14.63 13.03 -5.32
C ALA A 155 -13.43 12.06 -5.33
N PHE A 156 -13.60 10.81 -5.81
CA PHE A 156 -12.54 9.79 -5.70
C PHE A 156 -11.22 10.23 -6.31
N LEU A 157 -11.22 10.67 -7.58
CA LEU A 157 -9.97 11.01 -8.25
C LEU A 157 -9.22 12.15 -7.55
N PHE A 158 -9.93 13.23 -7.20
CA PHE A 158 -9.34 14.36 -6.50
C PHE A 158 -8.81 13.94 -5.12
N THR A 159 -9.61 13.20 -4.35
CA THR A 159 -9.22 12.71 -3.03
C THR A 159 -7.96 11.85 -3.11
N SER A 160 -7.89 10.91 -4.05
CA SER A 160 -6.72 10.06 -4.22
C SER A 160 -5.49 10.84 -4.63
N ILE A 161 -5.61 11.80 -5.54
CA ILE A 161 -4.47 12.63 -5.95
C ILE A 161 -3.93 13.41 -4.76
N VAL A 162 -4.79 14.16 -4.07
CA VAL A 162 -4.37 15.10 -3.02
C VAL A 162 -3.89 14.38 -1.77
N ALA A 163 -4.57 13.30 -1.36
CA ALA A 163 -4.35 12.67 -0.07
C ALA A 163 -3.71 11.28 -0.13
N LEU A 164 -3.46 10.69 -1.30
CA LEU A 164 -2.76 9.40 -1.40
C LEU A 164 -1.52 9.49 -2.31
N PHE A 165 -1.70 9.94 -3.55
CA PHE A 165 -0.64 9.90 -4.56
C PHE A 165 0.37 11.04 -4.42
N LEU A 166 -0.08 12.27 -4.18
CA LEU A 166 0.82 13.40 -3.99
C LEU A 166 1.72 13.23 -2.73
N PRO A 167 1.19 12.82 -1.57
CA PRO A 167 2.04 12.51 -0.41
C PRO A 167 3.08 11.41 -0.68
N ALA A 168 2.74 10.41 -1.50
CA ALA A 168 3.68 9.36 -1.91
C ALA A 168 4.90 9.92 -2.65
N ILE A 169 4.68 10.88 -3.56
CA ILE A 169 5.74 11.57 -4.29
C ILE A 169 6.61 12.40 -3.32
N PHE A 170 6.00 13.02 -2.31
CA PHE A 170 6.76 13.79 -1.33
C PHE A 170 7.59 12.94 -0.38
N VAL A 171 7.10 11.79 0.07
CA VAL A 171 7.89 10.90 0.96
C VAL A 171 9.01 10.17 0.19
N LEU A 172 8.84 9.95 -1.11
CA LEU A 172 9.82 9.34 -2.00
C LEU A 172 10.19 10.28 -3.17
N PRO A 173 10.82 11.44 -2.90
CA PRO A 173 11.24 12.34 -3.97
C PRO A 173 12.40 11.72 -4.76
N PRO A 174 12.71 12.19 -5.99
CA PRO A 174 13.94 11.77 -6.67
C PRO A 174 15.18 11.92 -5.77
N ILE A 175 16.19 11.04 -5.92
CA ILE A 175 17.36 10.99 -5.03
C ILE A 175 18.21 12.27 -5.11
N GLU A 176 18.10 12.98 -6.24
CA GLU A 176 18.77 14.24 -6.53
C GLU A 176 18.13 15.42 -5.79
N VAL A 177 16.95 15.26 -5.18
CA VAL A 177 16.29 16.31 -4.41
C VAL A 177 16.90 16.35 -3.00
N PRO A 178 17.75 17.33 -2.67
CA PRO A 178 18.37 17.39 -1.36
C PRO A 178 17.31 17.66 -0.29
N ARG A 179 17.43 16.99 0.85
CA ARG A 179 16.51 17.14 1.98
C ARG A 179 17.26 16.93 3.29
N SER A 180 16.98 17.77 4.29
CA SER A 180 17.50 17.57 5.65
C SER A 180 16.91 16.29 6.27
N ALA A 181 17.59 15.71 7.25
CA ALA A 181 17.05 14.56 8.00
C ALA A 181 15.71 14.92 8.66
N GLU A 182 15.61 16.12 9.23
CA GLU A 182 14.38 16.60 9.89
C GLU A 182 13.20 16.71 8.91
N ASP A 183 13.42 17.29 7.73
CA ASP A 183 12.37 17.41 6.72
C ASP A 183 11.92 16.03 6.24
N ASN A 184 12.85 15.09 6.03
CA ASN A 184 12.49 13.74 5.60
C ASN A 184 11.65 13.02 6.63
N GLN A 185 12.04 13.13 7.91
CA GLN A 185 11.34 12.52 9.03
C GLN A 185 9.97 13.16 9.29
N THR A 186 9.85 14.48 9.09
CA THR A 186 8.57 15.20 9.21
C THR A 186 7.61 14.78 8.09
N ILE A 187 8.09 14.70 6.86
CA ILE A 187 7.29 14.23 5.72
C ILE A 187 6.89 12.76 5.91
N ALA A 188 7.80 11.91 6.39
CA ALA A 188 7.52 10.52 6.71
C ALA A 188 6.40 10.41 7.77
N ALA A 189 6.43 11.21 8.84
CA ALA A 189 5.36 11.22 9.85
C ALA A 189 4.01 11.65 9.27
N LEU A 190 3.99 12.73 8.48
CA LEU A 190 2.77 13.21 7.82
C LEU A 190 2.22 12.18 6.83
N PHE A 191 3.10 11.47 6.13
CA PHE A 191 2.73 10.41 5.20
C PHE A 191 1.92 9.29 5.88
N GLN A 192 2.23 8.96 7.13
CA GLN A 192 1.55 7.87 7.85
C GLN A 192 0.04 8.13 8.03
N ILE A 193 -0.38 9.39 8.19
CA ILE A 193 -1.78 9.77 8.43
C ILE A 193 -2.56 10.11 7.15
N THR A 194 -1.91 10.08 6.00
CA THR A 194 -2.53 10.35 4.69
C THR A 194 -3.80 9.53 4.41
N PRO A 195 -3.94 8.26 4.84
CA PRO A 195 -5.17 7.52 4.61
C PRO A 195 -6.37 8.06 5.39
N LEU A 196 -6.13 8.60 6.59
CA LEU A 196 -7.18 9.27 7.37
C LEU A 196 -7.62 10.56 6.65
N ILE A 197 -6.67 11.34 6.17
CA ILE A 197 -6.95 12.55 5.39
C ILE A 197 -7.79 12.20 4.16
N ALA A 198 -7.42 11.14 3.42
CA ALA A 198 -8.18 10.68 2.26
C ALA A 198 -9.62 10.29 2.62
N ALA A 199 -9.83 9.56 3.72
CA ALA A 199 -11.17 9.17 4.14
C ALA A 199 -12.03 10.36 4.61
N VAL A 200 -11.41 11.35 5.27
CA VAL A 200 -12.07 12.61 5.66
C VAL A 200 -12.43 13.42 4.42
N LEU A 201 -11.51 13.60 3.47
CA LEU A 201 -11.80 14.32 2.21
C LEU A 201 -12.90 13.63 1.40
N GLN A 202 -12.89 12.30 1.30
CA GLN A 202 -13.96 11.54 0.63
C GLN A 202 -15.32 11.69 1.33
N THR A 203 -15.33 12.07 2.61
CA THR A 203 -16.56 12.35 3.36
C THR A 203 -17.04 13.79 3.15
N VAL A 204 -16.10 14.75 3.14
CA VAL A 204 -16.39 16.19 3.11
C VAL A 204 -16.66 16.70 1.69
N ILE A 205 -15.83 16.34 0.71
CA ILE A 205 -15.93 16.86 -0.67
C ILE A 205 -17.30 16.57 -1.30
N PRO A 206 -17.87 15.35 -1.18
CA PRO A 206 -19.19 15.07 -1.73
C PRO A 206 -20.32 15.97 -1.19
N LEU A 207 -20.17 16.56 0.00
CA LEU A 207 -21.16 17.49 0.56
C LEU A 207 -21.33 18.74 -0.33
N PHE A 208 -20.25 19.17 -0.98
CA PHE A 208 -20.21 20.34 -1.85
C PHE A 208 -20.45 20.00 -3.33
N MET A 209 -20.57 18.72 -3.67
CA MET A 209 -20.79 18.29 -5.05
C MET A 209 -22.28 18.32 -5.40
N ALA A 210 -22.61 19.04 -6.48
CA ALA A 210 -23.95 19.04 -7.03
C ALA A 210 -24.28 17.67 -7.67
N SER A 211 -25.44 17.13 -7.31
CA SER A 211 -26.09 16.06 -8.08
C SER A 211 -26.95 16.73 -9.13
N LYS A 212 -26.64 16.54 -10.42
CA LYS A 212 -27.57 16.93 -11.48
C LYS A 212 -28.74 15.93 -11.46
N PRO A 213 -30.00 16.38 -11.37
CA PRO A 213 -31.15 15.50 -11.59
C PRO A 213 -31.02 14.85 -12.98
N GLY A 214 -31.12 13.52 -13.05
CA GLY A 214 -31.01 12.78 -14.31
C GLY A 214 -29.60 12.39 -14.74
N ALA A 215 -28.55 12.69 -13.95
CA ALA A 215 -27.24 12.08 -14.17
C ALA A 215 -27.35 10.55 -14.05
N GLY A 216 -27.07 9.84 -15.15
CA GLY A 216 -27.25 8.40 -15.24
C GLY A 216 -26.13 7.63 -14.55
N ARG A 217 -26.40 6.34 -14.27
CA ARG A 217 -25.41 5.38 -13.73
C ARG A 217 -24.12 5.33 -14.56
N ASP A 218 -24.20 5.65 -15.85
CA ASP A 218 -23.05 5.65 -16.75
C ASP A 218 -22.02 6.73 -16.38
N GLU A 219 -22.46 7.92 -15.95
CA GLU A 219 -21.55 8.98 -15.51
C GLU A 219 -20.79 8.54 -14.25
N GLU A 220 -21.50 7.90 -13.30
CA GLU A 220 -20.92 7.36 -12.07
C GLU A 220 -19.84 6.31 -12.38
N LYS A 221 -20.14 5.38 -13.29
CA LYS A 221 -19.18 4.36 -13.77
C LYS A 221 -17.99 5.00 -14.48
N ILE A 222 -18.19 5.99 -15.34
CA ILE A 222 -17.10 6.70 -16.03
C ILE A 222 -16.13 7.31 -15.01
N LEU A 223 -16.64 8.05 -14.02
CA LEU A 223 -15.82 8.72 -13.02
C LEU A 223 -15.04 7.74 -12.15
N LEU A 224 -15.68 6.66 -11.71
CA LEU A 224 -15.00 5.62 -10.94
C LEU A 224 -13.93 4.91 -11.78
N ARG A 225 -14.21 4.57 -13.04
CA ARG A 225 -13.23 3.97 -13.95
C ARG A 225 -12.03 4.89 -14.19
N ARG A 226 -12.22 6.21 -14.24
CA ARG A 226 -11.13 7.19 -14.32
C ARG A 226 -10.26 7.18 -13.07
N ALA A 227 -10.87 7.11 -11.87
CA ALA A 227 -10.12 7.00 -10.62
C ALA A 227 -9.27 5.72 -10.58
N TYR A 228 -9.83 4.57 -10.95
CA TYR A 228 -9.08 3.32 -11.05
C TYR A 228 -8.01 3.33 -12.14
N LEU A 229 -8.29 3.93 -13.30
CA LEU A 229 -7.30 4.07 -14.37
C LEU A 229 -6.09 4.90 -13.89
N PHE A 230 -6.35 6.04 -13.25
CA PHE A 230 -5.29 6.87 -12.71
C PHE A 230 -4.47 6.11 -11.65
N SER A 231 -5.15 5.41 -10.75
CA SER A 231 -4.49 4.56 -9.75
C SER A 231 -3.64 3.46 -10.39
N ALA A 232 -4.13 2.86 -11.48
CA ALA A 232 -3.38 1.84 -12.20
C ALA A 232 -2.13 2.42 -12.85
N VAL A 233 -2.23 3.59 -13.48
CA VAL A 233 -1.07 4.28 -14.07
C VAL A 233 -0.07 4.66 -12.98
N PHE A 234 -0.52 5.25 -11.87
CA PHE A 234 0.35 5.65 -10.75
C PHE A 234 1.15 4.47 -10.19
N SER A 235 0.48 3.35 -9.88
CA SER A 235 1.16 2.15 -9.38
C SER A 235 2.05 1.50 -10.44
N ALA A 236 1.62 1.46 -11.72
CA ALA A 236 2.44 0.90 -12.79
C ALA A 236 3.72 1.70 -13.00
N THR A 237 3.65 3.04 -12.92
CA THR A 237 4.83 3.89 -13.01
C THR A 237 5.83 3.57 -11.91
N GLY A 238 5.39 3.45 -10.65
CA GLY A 238 6.26 3.09 -9.53
C GLY A 238 6.91 1.71 -9.70
N HIS A 239 6.10 0.71 -10.07
CA HIS A 239 6.57 -0.66 -10.29
C HIS A 239 7.56 -0.76 -11.47
N ILE A 240 7.17 -0.26 -12.65
CA ILE A 240 8.00 -0.32 -13.86
C ILE A 240 9.29 0.47 -13.65
N TYR A 241 9.25 1.66 -13.04
CA TYR A 241 10.46 2.41 -12.72
C TYR A 241 11.41 1.59 -11.84
N SER A 242 10.89 0.99 -10.77
CA SER A 242 11.68 0.20 -9.81
C SER A 242 12.28 -1.04 -10.48
N LEU A 243 11.46 -1.76 -11.23
CA LEU A 243 11.83 -2.96 -11.96
C LEU A 243 12.91 -2.67 -13.01
N LEU A 244 12.66 -1.73 -13.92
CA LEU A 244 13.59 -1.40 -15.00
C LEU A 244 14.91 -0.84 -14.47
N THR A 245 14.86 0.02 -13.43
CA THR A 245 16.08 0.54 -12.80
C THR A 245 16.89 -0.60 -12.19
N SER A 246 16.25 -1.56 -11.52
CA SER A 246 16.95 -2.71 -10.91
C SER A 246 17.52 -3.72 -11.92
N ILE A 247 16.94 -3.81 -13.13
CA ILE A 247 17.38 -4.73 -14.19
C ILE A 247 18.50 -4.11 -15.03
N PHE A 248 18.40 -2.82 -15.32
CA PHE A 248 19.33 -2.13 -16.23
C PHE A 248 20.41 -1.32 -15.51
N SER A 249 20.42 -1.32 -14.18
CA SER A 249 21.51 -0.70 -13.42
C SER A 249 22.83 -1.44 -13.64
N ASN A 250 23.90 -0.67 -13.80
CA ASN A 250 25.28 -1.17 -13.82
C ASN A 250 25.91 -1.22 -12.41
N ASP A 251 25.23 -0.68 -11.40
CA ASP A 251 25.68 -0.71 -10.01
C ASP A 251 25.38 -2.09 -9.40
N PRO A 252 26.38 -2.86 -8.95
CA PRO A 252 26.17 -4.16 -8.31
C PRO A 252 25.36 -4.09 -7.01
N ALA A 253 25.27 -2.92 -6.36
CA ALA A 253 24.41 -2.70 -5.21
C ALA A 253 22.92 -2.61 -5.59
N VAL A 254 22.62 -2.34 -6.87
CA VAL A 254 21.26 -2.11 -7.38
C VAL A 254 20.93 -3.17 -8.42
N THR A 255 20.67 -4.39 -7.96
CA THR A 255 20.22 -5.49 -8.82
C THR A 255 18.79 -5.88 -8.47
N TRP A 256 18.06 -6.44 -9.43
CA TRP A 256 16.72 -7.00 -9.19
C TRP A 256 16.67 -7.91 -7.97
N TYR A 257 17.69 -8.75 -7.79
CA TYR A 257 17.81 -9.64 -6.63
C TYR A 257 17.96 -8.85 -5.32
N LYS A 258 18.85 -7.84 -5.27
CA LYS A 258 19.04 -7.01 -4.07
C LYS A 258 17.82 -6.15 -3.74
N VAL A 259 16.99 -5.79 -4.72
CA VAL A 259 15.75 -5.02 -4.51
C VAL A 259 14.62 -5.92 -4.00
N TYR A 260 14.37 -7.07 -4.64
CA TYR A 260 13.14 -7.83 -4.44
C TYR A 260 13.31 -9.15 -3.67
N PHE A 261 14.50 -9.74 -3.64
CA PHE A 261 14.69 -11.05 -3.00
C PHE A 261 15.12 -10.89 -1.54
N PRO A 262 14.36 -11.47 -0.57
CA PRO A 262 14.71 -11.43 0.84
C PRO A 262 15.93 -12.34 1.12
N SER A 263 16.91 -11.79 1.85
CA SER A 263 18.10 -12.51 2.30
C SER A 263 18.30 -12.25 3.79
N PRO A 264 17.82 -13.14 4.68
CA PRO A 264 17.95 -12.95 6.13
C PRO A 264 19.40 -12.84 6.60
N SER A 265 20.33 -13.49 5.91
CA SER A 265 21.77 -13.40 6.19
C SER A 265 22.38 -12.03 5.90
N ASP A 266 21.67 -11.16 5.17
CA ASP A 266 22.14 -9.79 4.89
C ASP A 266 21.94 -8.88 6.11
N VAL A 267 21.18 -9.28 7.14
CA VAL A 267 21.00 -8.48 8.36
C VAL A 267 22.06 -8.86 9.36
N VAL A 268 22.96 -7.92 9.67
CA VAL A 268 23.97 -8.09 10.71
C VAL A 268 23.47 -7.47 12.01
N PRO A 269 23.16 -8.26 13.06
CA PRO A 269 22.74 -7.75 14.36
C PRO A 269 23.81 -6.85 15.00
N ASP A 270 23.37 -5.90 15.83
CA ASP A 270 24.22 -4.96 16.57
C ASP A 270 25.20 -4.14 15.72
N SER A 271 24.92 -4.00 14.42
CA SER A 271 25.70 -3.18 13.50
C SER A 271 25.05 -1.82 13.28
N GLU A 272 25.80 -0.86 12.73
CA GLU A 272 25.24 0.43 12.34
C GLU A 272 24.18 0.33 11.23
N TRP A 273 24.10 -0.82 10.55
CA TRP A 273 23.23 -1.08 9.42
C TRP A 273 22.00 -1.93 9.77
N THR A 274 21.92 -2.48 10.99
CA THR A 274 20.86 -3.40 11.42
C THR A 274 19.46 -2.87 11.10
N ILE A 275 19.20 -1.58 11.40
CA ILE A 275 17.88 -0.98 11.15
C ILE A 275 17.56 -0.97 9.66
N ARG A 276 18.51 -0.56 8.82
CA ARG A 276 18.30 -0.45 7.37
C ARG A 276 18.14 -1.84 6.73
N GLU A 277 19.05 -2.76 7.02
CA GLU A 277 19.03 -4.13 6.47
C GLU A 277 17.78 -4.88 6.94
N GLY A 278 17.45 -4.77 8.22
CA GLY A 278 16.25 -5.35 8.81
C GLY A 278 14.97 -4.78 8.24
N SER A 279 14.88 -3.45 8.09
CA SER A 279 13.72 -2.79 7.48
C SER A 279 13.57 -3.16 6.00
N LEU A 280 14.68 -3.32 5.28
CA LEU A 280 14.67 -3.77 3.89
C LEU A 280 14.16 -5.21 3.78
N LEU A 281 14.65 -6.10 4.66
CA LEU A 281 14.19 -7.49 4.72
C LEU A 281 12.68 -7.55 5.03
N PHE A 282 12.21 -6.76 5.99
CA PHE A 282 10.78 -6.63 6.31
C PHE A 282 9.98 -6.26 5.06
N ILE A 283 10.37 -5.19 4.36
CA ILE A 283 9.63 -4.70 3.18
C ILE A 283 9.66 -5.70 2.02
N LYS A 284 10.73 -6.46 1.84
CA LYS A 284 10.78 -7.53 0.82
C LYS A 284 9.79 -8.65 1.12
N TYR A 285 9.71 -9.10 2.36
CA TYR A 285 8.69 -10.07 2.76
C TYR A 285 7.28 -9.50 2.63
N ASP A 286 7.10 -8.23 3.03
CA ASP A 286 5.85 -7.50 2.90
C ASP A 286 5.39 -7.51 1.44
N PHE A 287 6.25 -7.09 0.53
CA PHE A 287 6.00 -7.04 -0.91
C PHE A 287 5.56 -8.39 -1.49
N ILE A 288 6.22 -9.50 -1.12
CA ILE A 288 5.83 -10.83 -1.61
C ILE A 288 4.39 -11.17 -1.20
N ILE A 289 4.03 -10.93 0.06
CA ILE A 289 2.69 -11.24 0.57
C ILE A 289 1.65 -10.28 -0.04
N ILE A 290 1.97 -8.99 -0.21
CA ILE A 290 1.12 -8.02 -0.93
C ILE A 290 0.80 -8.54 -2.33
N ASN A 291 1.80 -8.97 -3.09
CA ASN A 291 1.63 -9.46 -4.46
C ASN A 291 0.70 -10.68 -4.52
N ILE A 292 1.00 -11.71 -3.73
CA ILE A 292 0.23 -12.97 -3.73
C ILE A 292 -1.22 -12.71 -3.29
N SER A 293 -1.40 -12.01 -2.18
CA SER A 293 -2.73 -11.74 -1.64
C SER A 293 -3.58 -10.88 -2.57
N SER A 294 -2.98 -9.85 -3.20
CA SER A 294 -3.68 -8.96 -4.12
C SER A 294 -4.12 -9.65 -5.41
N ALA A 295 -3.27 -10.54 -5.97
CA ALA A 295 -3.63 -11.36 -7.12
C ALA A 295 -4.83 -12.28 -6.83
N ILE A 296 -4.81 -12.96 -5.67
CA ILE A 296 -5.91 -13.83 -5.23
C ILE A 296 -7.18 -13.01 -5.00
N TRP A 297 -7.07 -11.84 -4.35
CA TRP A 297 -8.21 -10.97 -4.09
C TRP A 297 -8.84 -10.47 -5.38
N LEU A 298 -8.03 -10.06 -6.36
CA LEU A 298 -8.52 -9.66 -7.67
C LEU A 298 -9.26 -10.81 -8.36
N TYR A 299 -8.65 -11.99 -8.43
CA TYR A 299 -9.29 -13.16 -9.03
C TYR A 299 -10.66 -13.43 -8.41
N LEU A 300 -10.74 -13.43 -7.08
CA LEU A 300 -11.99 -13.65 -6.36
C LEU A 300 -13.02 -12.53 -6.55
N SER A 301 -12.56 -11.29 -6.72
CA SER A 301 -13.39 -10.12 -6.98
C SER A 301 -13.99 -10.11 -8.38
N LEU A 302 -13.27 -10.65 -9.38
CA LEU A 302 -13.73 -10.75 -10.77
C LEU A 302 -14.54 -12.02 -11.04
N LYS A 303 -14.30 -13.10 -10.29
CA LYS A 303 -14.95 -14.41 -10.47
C LYS A 303 -16.47 -14.35 -10.67
N PRO A 304 -17.26 -13.54 -9.94
CA PRO A 304 -18.72 -13.46 -10.15
C PRO A 304 -19.16 -12.91 -11.52
N TYR A 305 -18.25 -12.31 -12.28
CA TYR A 305 -18.54 -11.61 -13.54
C TYR A 305 -18.02 -12.33 -14.77
N LEU A 306 -17.05 -13.24 -14.61
CA LEU A 306 -16.28 -13.82 -15.71
C LEU A 306 -16.92 -15.05 -16.38
N ASN A 307 -18.08 -15.53 -15.93
CA ASN A 307 -18.81 -16.68 -16.52
C ASN A 307 -17.94 -17.92 -16.85
N MET A 308 -16.83 -18.13 -16.13
CA MET A 308 -15.86 -19.20 -16.40
C MET A 308 -16.45 -20.57 -16.05
N LYS A 309 -16.53 -21.48 -17.02
CA LYS A 309 -17.13 -22.82 -16.87
C LYS A 309 -16.08 -23.90 -16.69
N THR A 310 -14.94 -23.77 -17.36
CA THR A 310 -13.90 -24.80 -17.44
C THR A 310 -12.75 -24.54 -16.46
N ALA A 311 -11.97 -25.59 -16.16
CA ALA A 311 -10.73 -25.44 -15.39
C ALA A 311 -9.67 -24.62 -16.13
N PHE A 312 -9.62 -24.76 -17.46
CA PHE A 312 -8.71 -24.01 -18.33
C PHE A 312 -8.98 -22.49 -18.25
N GLU A 313 -10.23 -22.04 -18.38
CA GLU A 313 -10.57 -20.61 -18.27
C GLU A 313 -10.18 -20.02 -16.90
N LYS A 314 -10.40 -20.79 -15.82
CA LYS A 314 -10.01 -20.39 -14.46
C LYS A 314 -8.50 -20.29 -14.32
N GLY A 315 -7.76 -21.29 -14.83
CA GLY A 315 -6.30 -21.31 -14.84
C GLY A 315 -5.71 -20.19 -15.67
N SER A 316 -6.19 -19.98 -16.89
CA SER A 316 -5.76 -18.90 -17.79
C SER A 316 -6.02 -17.51 -17.19
N THR A 317 -7.17 -17.31 -16.54
CA THR A 317 -7.45 -16.04 -15.85
C THR A 317 -6.46 -15.78 -14.71
N MET A 318 -6.22 -16.78 -13.86
CA MET A 318 -5.24 -16.65 -12.78
C MET A 318 -3.83 -16.40 -13.33
N PHE A 319 -3.45 -17.11 -14.39
CA PHE A 319 -2.17 -16.93 -15.07
C PHE A 319 -2.01 -15.50 -15.62
N LEU A 320 -3.04 -14.96 -16.27
CA LEU A 320 -3.03 -13.58 -16.77
C LEU A 320 -2.93 -12.55 -15.63
N ILE A 321 -3.58 -12.78 -14.50
CA ILE A 321 -3.47 -11.91 -13.31
C ILE A 321 -2.04 -11.95 -12.77
N ILE A 322 -1.43 -13.14 -12.65
CA ILE A 322 -0.04 -13.29 -12.19
C ILE A 322 0.91 -12.59 -13.16
N LEU A 323 0.79 -12.84 -14.46
CA LEU A 323 1.63 -12.21 -15.48
C LEU A 323 1.49 -10.68 -15.45
N SER A 324 0.26 -10.18 -15.32
CA SER A 324 0.00 -8.74 -15.21
C SER A 324 0.59 -8.15 -13.93
N THR A 325 0.46 -8.86 -12.80
CA THR A 325 1.04 -8.44 -11.51
C THR A 325 2.57 -8.34 -11.61
N LEU A 326 3.22 -9.28 -12.30
CA LEU A 326 4.68 -9.24 -12.52
C LEU A 326 5.11 -8.16 -13.52
N ALA A 327 4.27 -7.81 -14.49
CA ALA A 327 4.62 -6.88 -15.56
C ALA A 327 4.37 -5.41 -15.19
N VAL A 328 3.25 -5.13 -14.51
CA VAL A 328 2.82 -3.76 -14.19
C VAL A 328 2.67 -3.52 -12.68
N GLY A 329 2.93 -4.53 -11.85
CA GLY A 329 2.80 -4.44 -10.41
C GLY A 329 1.40 -4.79 -9.90
N PRO A 330 1.28 -5.17 -8.62
CA PRO A 330 0.02 -5.61 -8.02
C PRO A 330 -1.01 -4.48 -7.95
N GLY A 331 -0.59 -3.25 -7.60
CA GLY A 331 -1.51 -2.11 -7.52
C GLY A 331 -2.12 -1.75 -8.87
N ALA A 332 -1.34 -1.83 -9.95
CA ALA A 332 -1.83 -1.60 -11.30
C ALA A 332 -2.75 -2.71 -11.79
N CYS A 333 -2.34 -3.97 -11.62
CA CYS A 333 -3.12 -5.13 -12.03
C CYS A 333 -4.51 -5.12 -11.37
N VAL A 334 -4.55 -4.90 -10.06
CA VAL A 334 -5.79 -4.87 -9.28
C VAL A 334 -6.65 -3.68 -9.67
N SER A 335 -6.10 -2.47 -9.74
CA SER A 335 -6.87 -1.28 -10.14
C SER A 335 -7.45 -1.41 -11.54
N TRP A 336 -6.68 -1.96 -12.48
CA TRP A 336 -7.16 -2.22 -13.83
C TRP A 336 -8.28 -3.28 -13.85
N GLY A 337 -8.10 -4.38 -13.12
CA GLY A 337 -9.13 -5.40 -13.03
C GLY A 337 -10.41 -4.90 -12.35
N LEU A 338 -10.30 -4.08 -11.29
CA LEU A 338 -11.44 -3.39 -10.68
C LEU A 338 -12.11 -2.41 -11.64
N ARG A 339 -11.33 -1.71 -12.48
CA ARG A 339 -11.88 -0.88 -13.57
C ARG A 339 -12.73 -1.72 -14.54
N LEU A 340 -12.23 -2.88 -14.98
CA LEU A 340 -12.99 -3.81 -15.85
C LEU A 340 -14.25 -4.34 -15.16
N ARG A 341 -14.15 -4.61 -13.86
CA ARG A 341 -15.30 -5.04 -13.05
C ARG A 341 -16.46 -4.05 -13.12
N GLU A 342 -16.18 -2.74 -13.17
CA GLU A 342 -17.23 -1.73 -13.27
C GLU A 342 -17.99 -1.78 -14.61
N ASP A 343 -17.39 -2.31 -15.68
CA ASP A 343 -18.07 -2.52 -16.97
C ASP A 343 -19.05 -3.71 -16.91
N TRP A 344 -18.82 -4.68 -16.00
CA TRP A 344 -19.65 -5.87 -15.83
C TRP A 344 -20.73 -5.73 -14.75
N ILE A 345 -20.66 -4.68 -13.94
CA ILE A 345 -21.70 -4.29 -12.99
C ILE A 345 -22.80 -3.58 -13.78
N LEU A 346 -24.00 -4.18 -13.85
CA LEU A 346 -25.16 -3.65 -14.59
C LEU A 346 -25.83 -2.49 -13.85
#